data_AF-A0A847ZCX6-F1
#
_entry.id   AF-A0A847ZCX6-F1
#
_cell.length_a   1.000
_cell.length_b   1.000
_cell.length_c   1.000
_cell.angle_alpha   90.00
_cell.angle_beta   90.00
_cell.angle_gamma   90.00
#
_symmetry.space_group_name_H-M   'P 1'
#
loop_
_entity.id
_entity.type
_entity.pdbx_description
1 polymer ?
#
loop_
_entity_poly.entity_id
_entity_poly.type
_entity_poly.pdbx_seq_one_letter_code
_entity_poly.pdbx_strand_id
1 'polypeptide(L)'
;MMNEIRLNGLTLVLDEKEERLKEKAARALGAAPSDVLSCRVVKKALDARRSKPPRFVYALHLSLKDHVILPDVLPEGLQIQRWKGEPEDFPVVCEAKEATSCVSVRTESISPLHDGGPFGKAAKAKIKPVVVIGSGPAGLFAAYRLARNAIPVILLERGRPVEQRVADVRDFWERGLLHPESNVLFGEGGAGAFSDGKLTSRSKNPAAGWVRKVLVEMGAPEAILTDAKPHIGTDRLRQVILRLRQKLVQIGCDVRFESRVTDFVIRSGKMAAVAVNDRQEIETDCVILAIGQSADDTYRLLRERGVSMEPKPFAMGLRAEHPQELINATQYGRWAGHPLLPPAEYFVTAALEEQDRSVYTFCMCPGGQVIGCSAFPGRVITNGMSNAARGGVFANS
;
A
#
# COMPACT_ATOMS: atom_id res chain seq x y z
N MET A 1 35.36 -14.47 -6.66
CA MET A 1 34.02 -14.59 -6.02
C MET A 1 33.74 -13.26 -5.35
N MET A 2 32.84 -12.45 -5.91
CA MET A 2 32.53 -11.13 -5.34
C MET A 2 32.04 -11.28 -3.89
N ASN A 3 32.73 -10.61 -2.97
CA ASN A 3 32.35 -10.56 -1.56
C ASN A 3 31.23 -9.54 -1.39
N GLU A 4 29.97 -10.00 -1.48
CA GLU A 4 28.80 -9.18 -1.24
C GLU A 4 28.35 -9.24 0.23
N ILE A 5 28.26 -8.05 0.85
CA ILE A 5 27.89 -7.94 2.26
C ILE A 5 26.81 -6.88 2.49
N ARG A 6 26.12 -7.03 3.61
CA ARG A 6 25.28 -5.99 4.21
C ARG A 6 25.98 -5.41 5.43
N LEU A 7 26.33 -4.13 5.38
CA LEU A 7 26.85 -3.38 6.51
C LEU A 7 25.72 -2.58 7.16
N ASN A 8 25.38 -2.88 8.41
CA ASN A 8 24.34 -2.18 9.16
C ASN A 8 24.96 -1.25 10.20
N GLY A 9 24.28 -0.14 10.49
CA GLY A 9 24.61 0.75 11.60
C GLY A 9 25.54 1.91 11.23
N LEU A 10 25.93 2.05 9.96
CA LEU A 10 26.77 3.17 9.53
C LEU A 10 26.02 4.48 9.73
N THR A 11 26.68 5.50 10.27
CA THR A 11 26.02 6.77 10.60
C THR A 11 26.59 7.97 9.88
N LEU A 12 25.70 8.89 9.53
CA LEU A 12 26.02 10.25 9.09
C LEU A 12 25.34 11.23 10.04
N VAL A 13 26.07 12.27 10.45
CA VAL A 13 25.44 13.42 11.12
C VAL A 13 24.57 14.18 10.12
N LEU A 14 23.68 15.06 10.58
CA LEU A 14 22.66 15.68 9.72
C LEU A 14 23.26 16.34 8.47
N ASP A 15 24.27 17.19 8.62
CA ASP A 15 24.87 17.95 7.50
C ASP A 15 25.86 17.14 6.65
N GLU A 16 26.05 15.87 6.97
CA GLU A 16 26.97 15.02 6.25
C GLU A 16 26.26 14.33 5.08
N LYS A 17 26.81 14.51 3.87
CA LYS A 17 26.18 14.02 2.64
C LYS A 17 26.39 12.52 2.42
N GLU A 18 25.44 11.89 1.71
CA GLU A 18 25.41 10.45 1.44
C GLU A 18 26.57 9.98 0.54
N GLU A 19 27.23 10.85 -0.24
CA GLU A 19 28.38 10.46 -1.05
C GLU A 19 29.55 9.95 -0.18
N ARG A 20 29.59 10.33 1.10
CA ARG A 20 30.60 9.85 2.06
C ARG A 20 30.37 8.43 2.56
N LEU A 21 29.21 7.82 2.28
CA LEU A 21 28.88 6.47 2.75
C LEU A 21 29.90 5.44 2.27
N LYS A 22 30.33 5.53 1.00
CA LYS A 22 31.31 4.62 0.41
C LYS A 22 32.65 4.68 1.14
N GLU A 23 33.18 5.88 1.36
CA GLU A 23 34.45 6.09 2.05
C GLU A 23 34.40 5.66 3.52
N LYS A 24 33.31 6.01 4.21
CA LYS A 24 33.10 5.62 5.61
C LYS A 24 32.94 4.11 5.76
N ALA A 25 32.22 3.46 4.85
CA ALA A 25 32.11 2.01 4.81
C ALA A 25 33.48 1.37 4.58
N ALA A 26 34.24 1.82 3.57
CA ALA A 26 35.58 1.30 3.31
C ALA A 26 36.49 1.39 4.54
N ARG A 27 36.53 2.57 5.18
CA ARG A 27 37.31 2.79 6.41
C ARG A 27 36.88 1.88 7.55
N ALA A 28 35.57 1.71 7.76
CA ALA A 28 35.04 0.84 8.80
C ALA A 28 35.38 -0.65 8.57
N LEU A 29 35.62 -1.03 7.31
CA LEU A 29 36.01 -2.37 6.90
C LEU A 29 37.53 -2.54 6.78
N GLY A 30 38.34 -1.53 7.11
CA GLY A 30 39.80 -1.59 6.92
C GLY A 30 40.25 -1.68 5.46
N ALA A 31 39.39 -1.30 4.51
CA ALA A 31 39.64 -1.38 3.07
C ALA A 31 39.86 0.00 2.44
N ALA A 32 40.49 0.06 1.25
CA ALA A 32 40.56 1.31 0.50
C ALA A 32 39.20 1.59 -0.18
N PRO A 33 38.81 2.87 -0.38
CA PRO A 33 37.58 3.21 -1.12
C PRO A 33 37.52 2.59 -2.53
N SER A 34 38.66 2.36 -3.17
CA SER A 34 38.80 1.67 -4.46
C SER A 34 38.44 0.19 -4.42
N ASP A 35 38.38 -0.41 -3.24
CA ASP A 35 38.08 -1.84 -3.07
C ASP A 35 36.58 -2.09 -2.88
N VAL A 36 35.82 -1.02 -2.61
CA VAL A 36 34.36 -1.03 -2.66
C VAL A 36 33.92 -0.79 -4.10
N LEU A 37 33.54 -1.86 -4.80
CA LEU A 37 33.09 -1.85 -6.19
C LEU A 37 31.72 -1.17 -6.32
N SER A 38 30.80 -1.46 -5.41
CA SER A 38 29.48 -0.81 -5.34
C SER A 38 29.07 -0.54 -3.90
N CYS A 39 28.30 0.54 -3.70
CA CYS A 39 27.74 0.94 -2.42
C CYS A 39 26.31 1.42 -2.63
N ARG A 40 25.33 0.69 -2.09
CA ARG A 40 23.91 0.99 -2.26
C ARG A 40 23.22 1.07 -0.90
N VAL A 41 22.40 2.08 -0.70
CA VAL A 41 21.56 2.19 0.50
C VAL A 41 20.44 1.15 0.43
N VAL A 42 20.35 0.31 1.45
CA VAL A 42 19.29 -0.69 1.64
C VAL A 42 18.25 -0.18 2.64
N LYS A 43 18.71 0.56 3.66
CA LYS A 43 17.85 1.18 4.65
C LYS A 43 18.43 2.51 5.13
N LYS A 44 17.59 3.52 5.28
CA LYS A 44 17.88 4.82 5.89
C LYS A 44 16.92 5.05 7.04
N ALA A 45 17.43 5.31 8.24
CA ALA A 45 16.64 5.61 9.42
C ALA A 45 17.14 6.89 10.09
N LEU A 46 16.24 7.66 10.69
CA LEU A 46 16.59 8.77 11.56
C LEU A 46 16.63 8.28 13.00
N ASP A 47 17.79 8.43 13.65
CA ASP A 47 17.93 8.30 15.11
C ASP A 47 17.97 9.70 15.71
N ALA A 48 16.88 10.07 16.36
CA ALA A 48 16.71 11.37 17.02
C ALA A 48 16.40 11.22 18.52
N ARG A 49 16.97 10.20 19.16
CA ARG A 49 16.82 10.01 20.62
C ARG A 49 17.48 11.18 21.37
N ARG A 50 16.78 11.73 22.37
CA ARG A 50 17.17 12.94 23.13
C ARG A 50 18.60 12.95 23.70
N SER A 51 19.18 11.78 23.99
CA SER A 51 20.52 11.69 24.60
C SER A 51 21.69 11.97 23.65
N LYS A 52 21.45 12.05 22.34
CA LYS A 52 22.50 12.26 21.34
C LYS A 52 22.03 13.21 20.22
N PRO A 53 22.94 13.92 19.53
CA PRO A 53 22.58 14.67 18.32
C PRO A 53 21.90 13.75 17.30
N PRO A 54 20.85 14.22 16.61
CA PRO A 54 20.19 13.44 15.58
C PRO A 54 21.17 13.03 14.48
N ARG A 55 21.00 11.83 13.96
CA ARG A 55 21.86 11.26 12.92
C ARG A 55 21.04 10.35 12.02
N PHE A 56 21.49 10.20 10.78
CA PHE A 56 20.98 9.14 9.91
C PHE A 56 21.78 7.86 10.13
N VAL A 57 21.07 6.74 10.20
CA VAL A 57 21.61 5.39 10.35
C VAL A 57 21.28 4.60 9.10
N TYR A 58 22.29 3.97 8.52
CA TYR A 58 22.21 3.30 7.23
C TYR A 58 22.45 1.80 7.36
N ALA A 59 21.75 1.04 6.52
CA ALA A 59 22.18 -0.28 6.09
C ALA A 59 22.60 -0.19 4.63
N LEU A 60 23.78 -0.70 4.30
CA LEU A 60 24.38 -0.63 2.97
C LEU A 60 24.57 -2.05 2.42
N HIS A 61 24.31 -2.22 1.13
CA HIS A 61 24.79 -3.35 0.34
C HIS A 61 26.09 -2.93 -0.32
N LEU A 62 27.14 -3.71 -0.09
CA LEU A 62 28.49 -3.45 -0.60
C LEU A 62 28.94 -4.65 -1.42
N SER A 63 29.48 -4.38 -2.61
CA SER A 63 30.28 -5.34 -3.37
C SER A 63 31.75 -4.99 -3.21
N LEU A 64 32.55 -5.94 -2.78
CA LEU A 64 33.97 -5.75 -2.48
C LEU A 64 34.84 -6.58 -3.43
N LYS A 65 36.07 -6.12 -3.68
CA LYS A 65 37.09 -6.93 -4.36
C LYS A 65 37.44 -8.17 -3.54
N ASP A 66 37.78 -9.24 -4.24
CA ASP A 66 38.04 -10.56 -3.66
C ASP A 66 39.17 -10.58 -2.62
N HIS A 67 40.15 -9.66 -2.70
CA HIS A 67 41.28 -9.60 -1.78
C HIS A 67 40.97 -8.87 -0.46
N VAL A 68 39.77 -8.27 -0.33
CA VAL A 68 39.39 -7.56 0.90
C VAL A 68 39.13 -8.57 2.01
N ILE A 69 39.96 -8.50 3.06
CA ILE A 69 39.78 -9.28 4.28
C ILE A 69 38.97 -8.43 5.26
N LEU A 70 37.80 -8.93 5.66
CA LEU A 70 36.94 -8.25 6.61
C LEU A 70 37.54 -8.35 8.02
N PRO A 71 37.47 -7.28 8.84
CA PRO A 71 38.01 -7.29 10.19
C PRO A 71 37.15 -8.17 11.11
N ASP A 72 37.79 -8.86 12.05
CA ASP A 72 37.11 -9.67 13.07
C ASP A 72 36.31 -8.80 14.06
N VAL A 73 36.77 -7.57 14.30
CA VAL A 73 36.15 -6.60 15.20
C VAL A 73 35.81 -5.34 14.41
N LEU A 74 34.53 -4.97 14.45
CA LEU A 74 34.03 -3.74 13.83
C LEU A 74 33.91 -2.61 14.86
N PRO A 75 33.95 -1.34 14.40
CA PRO A 75 33.56 -0.21 15.23
C PRO A 75 32.19 -0.41 15.90
N GLU A 76 32.03 0.15 17.11
CA GLU A 76 30.81 0.00 17.91
C GLU A 76 29.55 0.36 17.10
N GLY A 77 28.54 -0.51 17.17
CA GLY A 77 27.24 -0.33 16.50
C GLY A 77 27.20 -0.81 15.04
N LEU A 78 28.34 -1.18 14.45
CA LEU A 78 28.37 -1.77 13.11
C LEU A 78 28.20 -3.29 13.14
N GLN A 79 27.49 -3.80 12.14
CA GLN A 79 27.28 -5.25 11.97
C GLN A 79 27.37 -5.63 10.50
N ILE A 80 28.17 -6.65 10.18
CA ILE A 80 28.23 -7.26 8.85
C ILE A 80 27.35 -8.50 8.83
N GLN A 81 26.63 -8.67 7.72
CA GLN A 81 25.94 -9.91 7.37
C GLN A 81 26.27 -10.27 5.93
N ARG A 82 26.34 -11.56 5.61
CA ARG A 82 26.41 -12.01 4.22
C ARG A 82 25.18 -11.50 3.46
N TRP A 83 25.40 -10.93 2.28
CA TRP A 83 24.27 -10.55 1.42
C TRP A 83 23.56 -11.82 0.94
N LYS A 84 22.24 -11.87 1.14
CA LYS A 84 21.40 -13.03 0.76
C LYS A 84 20.57 -12.77 -0.51
N GLY A 85 20.85 -11.68 -1.23
CA GLY A 85 19.99 -11.19 -2.30
C GLY A 85 18.83 -10.35 -1.77
N GLU A 86 18.14 -9.66 -2.68
CA GLU A 86 16.79 -9.19 -2.40
C GLU A 86 15.84 -10.39 -2.46
N PRO A 87 14.73 -10.40 -1.70
CA PRO A 87 13.68 -11.39 -1.93
C PRO A 87 13.33 -11.36 -3.41
N GLU A 88 13.36 -12.53 -4.07
CA GLU A 88 13.03 -12.61 -5.49
C GLU A 88 11.67 -11.97 -5.72
N ASP A 89 11.59 -11.16 -6.78
CA ASP A 89 10.30 -10.68 -7.24
C ASP A 89 9.47 -11.91 -7.61
N PHE A 90 8.21 -11.98 -7.14
CA PHE A 90 7.39 -13.17 -7.35
C PHE A 90 7.38 -13.57 -8.83
N PRO A 91 7.83 -14.80 -9.19
CA PRO A 91 8.00 -15.18 -10.59
C PRO A 91 6.69 -15.01 -11.34
N VAL A 92 6.77 -14.52 -12.57
CA VAL A 92 5.63 -14.53 -13.49
C VAL A 92 5.47 -15.98 -13.96
N VAL A 93 4.32 -16.57 -13.68
CA VAL A 93 3.99 -17.97 -13.94
C VAL A 93 3.65 -18.19 -15.42
N CYS A 94 3.10 -17.19 -16.12
CA CYS A 94 2.79 -17.24 -17.55
C CYS A 94 3.01 -15.87 -18.21
N GLU A 95 3.66 -15.84 -19.39
CA GLU A 95 3.91 -14.59 -20.12
C GLU A 95 2.67 -14.10 -20.89
N ALA A 96 2.51 -12.77 -20.98
CA ALA A 96 1.33 -12.10 -21.56
C ALA A 96 1.04 -12.43 -23.04
N LYS A 97 2.00 -13.00 -23.79
CA LYS A 97 1.81 -13.36 -25.20
C LYS A 97 0.82 -14.51 -25.43
N GLU A 98 0.44 -15.23 -24.38
CA GLU A 98 -0.49 -16.37 -24.47
C GLU A 98 -1.94 -16.05 -24.06
N ALA A 99 -2.18 -14.90 -23.41
CA ALA A 99 -3.53 -14.49 -22.99
C ALA A 99 -4.25 -13.70 -24.10
N THR A 100 -4.95 -14.41 -24.97
CA THR A 100 -5.89 -13.79 -25.90
C THR A 100 -7.15 -13.33 -25.16
N SER A 101 -7.67 -12.16 -25.55
CA SER A 101 -8.91 -11.50 -25.12
C SER A 101 -10.07 -12.49 -24.82
N CYS A 102 -10.51 -12.59 -23.56
CA CYS A 102 -11.57 -13.54 -23.15
C CYS A 102 -12.86 -12.91 -22.63
N VAL A 103 -12.98 -11.58 -22.52
CA VAL A 103 -14.17 -10.96 -21.92
C VAL A 103 -15.12 -10.47 -23.02
N SER A 104 -16.02 -11.35 -23.48
CA SER A 104 -17.24 -10.90 -24.16
C SER A 104 -18.37 -10.74 -23.15
N VAL A 105 -18.84 -9.49 -23.00
CA VAL A 105 -20.07 -9.13 -22.30
C VAL A 105 -21.25 -9.69 -23.10
N ARG A 106 -22.17 -10.43 -22.47
CA ARG A 106 -23.45 -10.75 -23.11
C ARG A 106 -24.28 -9.47 -23.15
N THR A 107 -24.34 -8.82 -24.30
CA THR A 107 -25.45 -7.92 -24.64
C THR A 107 -26.43 -8.75 -25.46
N GLU A 108 -27.63 -8.96 -24.94
CA GLU A 108 -28.67 -9.70 -25.63
C GLU A 108 -29.08 -8.98 -26.93
N SER A 109 -28.77 -9.58 -28.07
CA SER A 109 -29.56 -9.42 -29.29
C SER A 109 -29.70 -10.81 -29.92
N ILE A 110 -30.89 -11.39 -29.80
CA ILE A 110 -31.27 -12.66 -30.41
C ILE A 110 -31.47 -12.44 -31.91
N SER A 111 -30.85 -13.26 -32.76
CA SER A 111 -31.39 -13.80 -34.04
C SER A 111 -30.31 -14.59 -34.82
N PRO A 112 -30.67 -15.38 -35.85
CA PRO A 112 -31.16 -16.76 -35.74
C PRO A 112 -30.12 -17.80 -36.22
N LEU A 113 -30.36 -19.05 -35.83
CA LEU A 113 -29.64 -20.26 -36.25
C LEU A 113 -29.49 -20.38 -37.77
N HIS A 114 -28.26 -20.62 -38.24
CA HIS A 114 -28.02 -21.35 -39.49
C HIS A 114 -26.75 -22.23 -39.39
N ASP A 115 -27.05 -23.55 -39.43
CA ASP A 115 -26.37 -24.68 -40.07
C ASP A 115 -24.90 -24.65 -40.54
N GLY A 116 -24.16 -25.72 -40.19
CA GLY A 116 -22.89 -26.07 -40.87
C GLY A 116 -22.08 -27.23 -40.28
N GLY A 117 -22.50 -28.49 -40.51
CA GLY A 117 -21.60 -29.66 -40.60
C GLY A 117 -21.40 -30.58 -39.37
N PRO A 118 -21.11 -31.90 -39.57
CA PRO A 118 -21.06 -32.93 -38.52
C PRO A 118 -19.76 -32.94 -37.68
N PHE A 119 -18.90 -31.95 -37.85
CA PHE A 119 -17.72 -31.72 -37.01
C PHE A 119 -17.71 -30.26 -36.56
N GLY A 120 -18.69 -29.90 -35.73
CA GLY A 120 -18.66 -28.64 -35.00
C GLY A 120 -17.35 -28.56 -34.22
N LYS A 121 -16.49 -27.60 -34.57
CA LYS A 121 -15.30 -27.28 -33.78
C LYS A 121 -15.76 -27.12 -32.33
N ALA A 122 -15.24 -27.94 -31.42
CA ALA A 122 -15.52 -27.82 -29.99
C ALA A 122 -15.32 -26.34 -29.60
N ALA A 123 -16.41 -25.67 -29.19
CA ALA A 123 -16.32 -24.30 -28.72
C ALA A 123 -15.28 -24.29 -27.60
N LYS A 124 -14.18 -23.54 -27.77
CA LYS A 124 -13.20 -23.36 -26.69
C LYS A 124 -13.97 -22.94 -25.45
N ALA A 125 -13.86 -23.73 -24.37
CA ALA A 125 -14.55 -23.44 -23.13
C ALA A 125 -14.20 -22.00 -22.71
N LYS A 126 -15.22 -21.16 -22.53
CA LYS A 126 -15.06 -19.76 -22.17
C LYS A 126 -14.39 -19.70 -20.80
N ILE A 127 -13.16 -19.18 -20.73
CA ILE A 127 -12.44 -19.01 -19.46
C ILE A 127 -13.18 -17.95 -18.66
N LYS A 128 -13.73 -18.34 -17.49
CA LYS A 128 -14.38 -17.40 -16.58
C LYS A 128 -13.32 -16.55 -15.87
N PRO A 129 -13.53 -15.24 -15.73
CA PRO A 129 -12.58 -14.38 -15.04
C PRO A 129 -12.62 -14.62 -13.53
N VAL A 130 -11.51 -14.29 -12.85
CA VAL A 130 -11.52 -14.05 -11.40
C VAL A 130 -12.15 -12.67 -11.16
N VAL A 131 -13.13 -12.60 -10.28
CA VAL A 131 -13.74 -11.33 -9.88
C VAL A 131 -13.11 -10.83 -8.59
N VAL A 132 -12.47 -9.66 -8.63
CA VAL A 132 -11.93 -8.97 -7.47
C VAL A 132 -12.91 -7.86 -7.08
N ILE A 133 -13.39 -7.85 -5.85
CA ILE A 133 -14.39 -6.89 -5.36
C ILE A 133 -13.72 -5.91 -4.40
N GLY A 134 -13.69 -4.64 -4.76
CA GLY A 134 -13.06 -3.53 -4.04
C GLY A 134 -11.69 -3.18 -4.62
N SER A 135 -11.48 -1.89 -4.91
CA SER A 135 -10.24 -1.34 -5.48
C SER A 135 -9.37 -0.64 -4.44
N GLY A 136 -9.44 -1.08 -3.18
CA GLY A 136 -8.45 -0.72 -2.16
C GLY A 136 -7.09 -1.38 -2.42
N PRO A 137 -6.07 -1.13 -1.58
CA PRO A 137 -4.73 -1.71 -1.77
C PRO A 137 -4.74 -3.24 -1.96
N ALA A 138 -5.54 -3.97 -1.19
CA ALA A 138 -5.63 -5.43 -1.31
C ALA A 138 -6.16 -5.86 -2.70
N GLY A 139 -7.24 -5.24 -3.19
CA GLY A 139 -7.84 -5.60 -4.47
C GLY A 139 -7.00 -5.16 -5.66
N LEU A 140 -6.41 -3.95 -5.61
CA LEU A 140 -5.49 -3.46 -6.64
C LEU A 140 -4.29 -4.39 -6.81
N PHE A 141 -3.66 -4.83 -5.71
CA PHE A 141 -2.52 -5.72 -5.77
C PHE A 141 -2.90 -7.17 -6.13
N ALA A 142 -4.08 -7.65 -5.72
CA ALA A 142 -4.60 -8.95 -6.15
C ALA A 142 -4.85 -8.97 -7.67
N ALA A 143 -5.56 -7.96 -8.19
CA ALA A 143 -5.81 -7.80 -9.62
C ALA A 143 -4.50 -7.64 -10.40
N TYR A 144 -3.56 -6.84 -9.89
CA TYR A 144 -2.26 -6.65 -10.54
C TYR A 144 -1.49 -7.95 -10.65
N ARG A 145 -1.43 -8.74 -9.56
CA ARG A 145 -0.74 -10.03 -9.56
C ARG A 145 -1.40 -11.00 -10.53
N LEU A 146 -2.71 -11.14 -10.52
CA LEU A 146 -3.44 -12.06 -11.41
C LEU A 146 -3.25 -11.67 -12.88
N ALA A 147 -3.47 -10.40 -13.21
CA ALA A 147 -3.38 -9.91 -14.60
C ALA A 147 -1.95 -9.99 -15.14
N ARG A 148 -0.91 -9.75 -14.32
CA ARG A 148 0.49 -9.96 -14.73
C ARG A 148 0.80 -11.41 -15.10
N ASN A 149 0.02 -12.36 -14.61
CA ASN A 149 0.13 -13.79 -14.91
C ASN A 149 -0.88 -14.23 -15.97
N ALA A 150 -1.40 -13.28 -16.77
CA ALA A 150 -2.31 -13.58 -17.87
C ALA A 150 -3.64 -14.24 -17.46
N ILE A 151 -4.00 -14.18 -16.16
CA ILE A 151 -5.29 -14.65 -15.66
C ILE A 151 -6.34 -13.57 -15.98
N PRO A 152 -7.48 -13.90 -16.61
CA PRO A 152 -8.54 -12.94 -16.84
C PRO A 152 -9.14 -12.43 -15.52
N VAL A 153 -9.15 -11.11 -15.32
CA VAL A 153 -9.63 -10.47 -14.08
C VAL A 153 -10.64 -9.38 -14.39
N ILE A 154 -11.73 -9.37 -13.63
CA ILE A 154 -12.63 -8.21 -13.52
C ILE A 154 -12.47 -7.62 -12.12
N LEU A 155 -12.04 -6.36 -12.03
CA LEU A 155 -11.97 -5.59 -10.79
C LEU A 155 -13.20 -4.69 -10.69
N LEU A 156 -14.06 -4.95 -9.70
CA LEU A 156 -15.29 -4.20 -9.45
C LEU A 156 -15.10 -3.26 -8.27
N GLU A 157 -15.44 -1.98 -8.44
CA GLU A 157 -15.45 -0.96 -7.39
C GLU A 157 -16.84 -0.33 -7.29
N ARG A 158 -17.39 -0.27 -6.07
CA ARG A 158 -18.71 0.34 -5.84
C ARG A 158 -18.70 1.85 -6.06
N GLY A 159 -17.60 2.50 -5.71
CA GLY A 159 -17.45 3.94 -5.86
C GLY A 159 -16.85 4.36 -7.19
N ARG A 160 -16.47 5.63 -7.25
CA ARG A 160 -16.03 6.30 -8.47
C ARG A 160 -14.50 6.27 -8.67
N PRO A 161 -14.03 6.52 -9.91
CA PRO A 161 -12.63 6.83 -10.18
C PRO A 161 -12.12 7.98 -9.31
N VAL A 162 -10.82 7.98 -8.99
CA VAL A 162 -10.22 8.91 -8.03
C VAL A 162 -10.41 10.38 -8.43
N GLU A 163 -10.44 10.67 -9.72
CA GLU A 163 -10.62 12.02 -10.27
C GLU A 163 -11.99 12.60 -9.91
N GLN A 164 -13.05 11.80 -10.01
CA GLN A 164 -14.41 12.19 -9.64
C GLN A 164 -14.61 12.12 -8.11
N ARG A 165 -14.08 11.06 -7.49
CA ARG A 165 -14.14 10.84 -6.04
C ARG A 165 -13.56 12.00 -5.24
N VAL A 166 -12.49 12.64 -5.72
CA VAL A 166 -11.91 13.83 -5.08
C VAL A 166 -12.91 14.97 -5.01
N ALA A 167 -13.73 15.18 -6.04
CA ALA A 167 -14.78 16.20 -6.03
C ALA A 167 -15.87 15.86 -5.02
N ASP A 168 -16.34 14.61 -5.00
CA ASP A 168 -17.37 14.15 -4.05
C ASP A 168 -16.91 14.27 -2.59
N VAL A 169 -15.65 13.94 -2.29
CA VAL A 169 -15.07 14.10 -0.95
C VAL A 169 -14.94 15.57 -0.56
N ARG A 170 -14.58 16.44 -1.51
CA ARG A 170 -14.52 17.89 -1.27
C ARG A 170 -15.91 18.46 -1.00
N ASP A 171 -16.92 18.05 -1.75
CA ASP A 171 -18.31 18.46 -1.51
C ASP A 171 -18.77 18.09 -0.09
N PHE A 172 -18.36 16.93 0.42
CA PHE A 172 -18.61 16.58 1.82
C PHE A 172 -17.85 17.48 2.80
N TRP A 173 -16.56 17.71 2.59
CA TRP A 173 -15.74 18.50 3.53
C TRP A 173 -16.11 19.99 3.56
N GLU A 174 -16.45 20.58 2.41
CA GLU A 174 -16.72 22.01 2.30
C GLU A 174 -18.20 22.35 2.49
N ARG A 175 -19.11 21.45 2.09
CA ARG A 175 -20.54 21.73 2.01
C ARG A 175 -21.41 20.77 2.82
N GLY A 176 -20.82 19.74 3.44
CA GLY A 176 -21.56 18.71 4.17
C GLY A 176 -22.36 17.75 3.28
N LEU A 177 -22.13 17.76 1.96
CA LEU A 177 -22.84 16.93 1.00
C LEU A 177 -22.19 15.56 0.89
N LEU A 178 -22.72 14.58 1.64
CA LEU A 178 -22.21 13.21 1.62
C LEU A 178 -22.74 12.42 0.41
N HIS A 179 -21.82 11.82 -0.34
CA HIS A 179 -22.11 10.82 -1.37
C HIS A 179 -21.86 9.40 -0.80
N PRO A 180 -22.90 8.60 -0.49
CA PRO A 180 -22.73 7.34 0.24
C PRO A 180 -21.91 6.26 -0.50
N GLU A 181 -21.86 6.32 -1.83
CA GLU A 181 -21.10 5.38 -2.66
C GLU A 181 -19.73 5.94 -3.10
N SER A 182 -19.45 7.22 -2.88
CA SER A 182 -18.20 7.87 -3.30
C SER A 182 -17.73 8.84 -2.21
N ASN A 183 -16.86 8.37 -1.33
CA ASN A 183 -16.44 9.11 -0.15
C ASN A 183 -15.03 8.68 0.27
N VAL A 184 -14.57 9.08 1.45
CA VAL A 184 -13.22 8.73 1.94
C VAL A 184 -13.00 7.22 2.05
N LEU A 185 -14.05 6.40 2.19
CA LEU A 185 -13.95 4.95 2.33
C LEU A 185 -14.16 4.21 1.01
N PHE A 186 -15.10 4.66 0.16
CA PHE A 186 -15.49 3.99 -1.08
C PHE A 186 -15.07 4.74 -2.36
N GLY A 187 -14.66 3.98 -3.38
CA GLY A 187 -14.09 4.47 -4.63
C GLY A 187 -12.63 4.07 -4.82
N GLU A 188 -12.05 4.50 -5.95
CA GLU A 188 -10.72 4.06 -6.40
C GLU A 188 -9.64 4.27 -5.33
N GLY A 189 -8.87 3.22 -5.04
CA GLY A 189 -7.84 3.22 -3.99
C GLY A 189 -8.36 2.97 -2.57
N GLY A 190 -9.69 2.81 -2.40
CA GLY A 190 -10.34 2.54 -1.12
C GLY A 190 -10.00 3.57 -0.05
N ALA A 191 -9.98 3.14 1.22
CA ALA A 191 -9.64 4.00 2.35
C ALA A 191 -8.19 4.53 2.36
N GLY A 192 -7.31 4.00 1.49
CA GLY A 192 -5.92 4.43 1.42
C GLY A 192 -5.74 5.78 0.73
N ALA A 193 -6.60 6.13 -0.23
CA ALA A 193 -6.39 7.28 -1.14
C ALA A 193 -6.29 8.64 -0.43
N PHE A 194 -7.03 8.82 0.67
CA PHE A 194 -7.08 10.04 1.48
C PHE A 194 -6.32 9.85 2.80
N SER A 195 -5.04 9.48 2.71
CA SER A 195 -4.19 9.22 3.88
C SER A 195 -2.77 9.77 3.70
N ASP A 196 -1.99 9.84 4.78
CA ASP A 196 -0.54 10.09 4.75
C ASP A 196 0.23 9.02 3.94
N GLY A 197 -0.39 7.87 3.63
CA GLY A 197 0.23 6.84 2.81
C GLY A 197 1.43 6.19 3.48
N LYS A 198 1.40 6.03 4.82
CA LYS A 198 2.44 5.33 5.58
C LYS A 198 2.51 3.86 5.18
N LEU A 199 3.70 3.39 4.80
CA LEU A 199 3.94 2.00 4.41
C LEU A 199 4.71 1.24 5.50
N THR A 200 4.35 1.48 6.76
CA THR A 200 4.93 0.79 7.92
C THR A 200 4.13 -0.47 8.23
N SER A 201 4.79 -1.64 8.15
CA SER A 201 4.21 -2.90 8.60
C SER A 201 5.05 -3.50 9.73
N ARG A 202 4.37 -4.07 10.74
CA ARG A 202 5.00 -4.90 11.76
C ARG A 202 5.16 -6.36 11.31
N SER A 203 4.55 -6.74 10.18
CA SER A 203 4.67 -8.08 9.62
C SER A 203 6.00 -8.24 8.88
N LYS A 204 6.60 -9.44 9.00
CA LYS A 204 7.78 -9.84 8.21
C LYS A 204 7.38 -10.42 6.85
N ASN A 205 6.31 -9.90 6.25
CA ASN A 205 5.79 -10.43 4.98
C ASN A 205 6.83 -10.19 3.87
N PRO A 206 7.34 -11.25 3.19
CA PRO A 206 8.34 -11.10 2.14
C PRO A 206 7.86 -10.25 0.96
N ALA A 207 6.54 -10.18 0.73
CA ALA A 207 5.93 -9.39 -0.34
C ALA A 207 6.03 -7.85 -0.15
N ALA A 208 6.37 -7.38 1.05
CA ALA A 208 6.40 -5.94 1.34
C ALA A 208 7.42 -5.18 0.48
N GLY A 209 8.53 -5.82 0.08
CA GLY A 209 9.49 -5.24 -0.86
C GLY A 209 8.87 -5.07 -2.25
N TRP A 210 8.25 -6.13 -2.77
CA TRP A 210 7.59 -6.14 -4.07
C TRP A 210 6.48 -5.08 -4.17
N VAL A 211 5.63 -4.95 -3.15
CA VAL A 211 4.58 -3.91 -3.11
C VAL A 211 5.18 -2.52 -3.31
N ARG A 212 6.27 -2.20 -2.61
CA ARG A 212 6.92 -0.89 -2.73
C ARG A 212 7.56 -0.68 -4.10
N LYS A 213 8.18 -1.72 -4.68
CA LYS A 213 8.71 -1.66 -6.07
C LYS A 213 7.62 -1.34 -7.08
N VAL A 214 6.46 -2.00 -6.99
CA VAL A 214 5.31 -1.70 -7.86
C VAL A 214 4.81 -0.28 -7.65
N LEU A 215 4.72 0.21 -6.40
CA LEU A 215 4.32 1.61 -6.17
C LEU A 215 5.32 2.61 -6.80
N VAL A 216 6.63 2.34 -6.74
CA VAL A 216 7.66 3.15 -7.42
C VAL A 216 7.53 3.06 -8.94
N GLU A 217 7.24 1.88 -9.51
CA GLU A 217 6.93 1.72 -10.93
C GLU A 217 5.73 2.61 -11.34
N MET A 218 4.77 2.78 -10.44
CA MET A 218 3.62 3.67 -10.61
C MET A 218 3.91 5.13 -10.21
N GLY A 219 5.19 5.46 -9.97
CA GLY A 219 5.69 6.81 -9.72
C GLY A 219 5.53 7.32 -8.29
N ALA A 220 5.48 6.42 -7.30
CA ALA A 220 5.79 6.77 -5.92
C ALA A 220 7.29 7.13 -5.76
N PRO A 221 7.68 7.93 -4.75
CA PRO A 221 9.08 8.32 -4.56
C PRO A 221 10.00 7.11 -4.32
N GLU A 222 11.17 7.07 -4.94
CA GLU A 222 12.15 5.96 -4.74
C GLU A 222 12.57 5.78 -3.28
N ALA A 223 12.57 6.88 -2.51
CA ALA A 223 12.87 6.87 -1.08
C ALA A 223 12.04 5.85 -0.29
N ILE A 224 10.83 5.46 -0.74
CA ILE A 224 10.03 4.46 -0.01
C ILE A 224 10.70 3.08 0.06
N LEU A 225 11.64 2.79 -0.85
CA LEU A 225 12.38 1.54 -0.88
C LEU A 225 13.40 1.45 0.27
N THR A 226 14.00 2.59 0.63
CA THR A 226 15.10 2.66 1.59
C THR A 226 14.69 3.25 2.93
N ASP A 227 13.72 4.15 2.98
CA ASP A 227 13.30 4.78 4.23
C ASP A 227 12.76 3.75 5.23
N ALA A 228 13.14 3.90 6.49
CA ALA A 228 12.69 3.04 7.58
C ALA A 228 11.22 3.30 7.97
N LYS A 229 10.73 4.51 7.70
CA LYS A 229 9.34 4.93 7.90
C LYS A 229 8.81 5.59 6.63
N PRO A 230 8.63 4.81 5.55
CA PRO A 230 8.26 5.34 4.26
C PRO A 230 6.83 5.87 4.27
N HIS A 231 6.61 6.99 3.58
CA HIS A 231 5.28 7.53 3.32
C HIS A 231 5.23 8.12 1.91
N ILE A 232 4.02 8.25 1.36
CA ILE A 232 3.80 8.78 0.01
C ILE A 232 3.13 10.17 0.06
N GLY A 233 2.17 10.36 0.98
CA GLY A 233 1.30 11.54 1.02
C GLY A 233 0.07 11.41 0.12
N THR A 234 -1.06 11.96 0.56
CA THR A 234 -2.36 11.80 -0.13
C THR A 234 -2.36 12.36 -1.56
N ASP A 235 -1.70 13.50 -1.76
CA ASP A 235 -1.56 14.19 -3.05
C ASP A 235 -0.86 13.32 -4.10
N ARG A 236 0.26 12.69 -3.72
CA ARG A 236 1.00 11.78 -4.62
C ARG A 236 0.30 10.44 -4.77
N LEU A 237 -0.32 9.92 -3.71
CA LEU A 237 -0.94 8.60 -3.72
C LEU A 237 -2.08 8.53 -4.74
N ARG A 238 -2.86 9.59 -4.92
CA ARG A 238 -3.93 9.66 -5.94
C ARG A 238 -3.38 9.46 -7.35
N GLN A 239 -2.22 10.04 -7.66
CA GLN A 239 -1.55 9.87 -8.96
C GLN A 239 -0.98 8.46 -9.12
N VAL A 240 -0.43 7.88 -8.05
CA VAL A 240 0.06 6.49 -8.03
C VAL A 240 -1.08 5.49 -8.30
N ILE A 241 -2.24 5.70 -7.66
CA ILE A 241 -3.44 4.87 -7.86
C ILE A 241 -3.92 4.93 -9.32
N LEU A 242 -4.02 6.14 -9.87
CA LEU A 242 -4.43 6.36 -11.26
C LEU A 242 -3.51 5.64 -12.25
N ARG A 243 -2.19 5.72 -12.06
CA ARG A 243 -1.22 4.99 -12.87
C ARG A 243 -1.32 3.47 -12.69
N LEU A 244 -1.60 2.99 -11.48
CA LEU A 244 -1.84 1.57 -11.24
C LEU A 244 -3.08 1.07 -11.99
N ARG A 245 -4.17 1.83 -12.01
CA ARG A 245 -5.34 1.53 -12.84
C ARG A 245 -4.99 1.49 -14.32
N GLN A 246 -4.28 2.50 -14.84
CA GLN A 246 -3.83 2.51 -16.24
C GLN A 246 -3.00 1.28 -16.58
N LYS A 247 -2.09 0.89 -15.67
CA LYS A 247 -1.28 -0.32 -15.81
C LYS A 247 -2.14 -1.58 -15.82
N LEU A 248 -3.11 -1.70 -14.91
CA LEU A 248 -4.06 -2.82 -14.85
C LEU A 248 -4.82 -2.98 -16.17
N VAL A 249 -5.37 -1.89 -16.71
CA VAL A 249 -6.05 -1.89 -18.01
C VAL A 249 -5.10 -2.29 -19.13
N GLN A 250 -3.87 -1.76 -19.14
CA GLN A 250 -2.85 -2.08 -20.13
C GLN A 250 -2.49 -3.59 -20.14
N ILE A 251 -2.47 -4.23 -18.96
CA ILE A 251 -2.17 -5.68 -18.84
C ILE A 251 -3.44 -6.56 -18.92
N GLY A 252 -4.57 -6.02 -19.39
CA GLY A 252 -5.77 -6.79 -19.72
C GLY A 252 -6.76 -7.01 -18.57
N CYS A 253 -6.64 -6.28 -17.45
CA CYS A 253 -7.65 -6.28 -16.40
C CYS A 253 -8.83 -5.37 -16.77
N ASP A 254 -10.05 -5.90 -16.66
CA ASP A 254 -11.29 -5.15 -16.82
C ASP A 254 -11.64 -4.46 -15.50
N VAL A 255 -11.50 -3.14 -15.44
CA VAL A 255 -11.75 -2.34 -14.22
C VAL A 255 -13.07 -1.59 -14.38
N ARG A 256 -14.03 -1.85 -13.49
CA ARG A 256 -15.37 -1.24 -13.53
C ARG A 256 -15.67 -0.50 -12.23
N PHE A 257 -15.95 0.78 -12.36
CA PHE A 257 -16.41 1.64 -11.27
C PHE A 257 -17.93 1.67 -11.21
N GLU A 258 -18.47 2.24 -10.13
CA GLU A 258 -19.92 2.34 -9.90
C GLU A 258 -20.61 0.96 -10.06
N SER A 259 -19.89 -0.10 -9.68
CA SER A 259 -20.22 -1.50 -9.91
C SER A 259 -20.25 -2.23 -8.58
N ARG A 260 -21.30 -1.96 -7.78
CA ARG A 260 -21.49 -2.58 -6.47
C ARG A 260 -21.96 -4.01 -6.66
N VAL A 261 -21.26 -4.96 -6.06
CA VAL A 261 -21.76 -6.34 -5.95
C VAL A 261 -22.87 -6.37 -4.92
N THR A 262 -24.05 -6.82 -5.35
CA THR A 262 -25.27 -6.86 -4.53
C THR A 262 -25.71 -8.27 -4.18
N ASP A 263 -25.17 -9.30 -4.85
CA ASP A 263 -25.43 -10.69 -4.49
C ASP A 263 -24.33 -11.66 -4.95
N PHE A 264 -24.32 -12.85 -4.34
CA PHE A 264 -23.47 -13.99 -4.70
C PHE A 264 -24.35 -15.15 -5.16
N VAL A 265 -24.20 -15.55 -6.42
CA VAL A 265 -24.98 -16.63 -7.01
C VAL A 265 -24.24 -17.95 -6.77
N ILE A 266 -24.80 -18.77 -5.89
CA ILE A 266 -24.27 -20.10 -5.54
C ILE A 266 -25.16 -21.16 -6.17
N ARG A 267 -24.60 -22.02 -7.02
CA ARG A 267 -25.30 -23.13 -7.67
C ARG A 267 -24.65 -24.44 -7.25
N SER A 268 -25.44 -25.37 -6.70
CA SER A 268 -24.94 -26.67 -6.21
C SER A 268 -23.75 -26.54 -5.24
N GLY A 269 -23.82 -25.58 -4.32
CA GLY A 269 -22.77 -25.33 -3.31
C GLY A 269 -21.48 -24.70 -3.85
N LYS A 270 -21.45 -24.25 -5.10
CA LYS A 270 -20.28 -23.60 -5.71
C LYS A 270 -20.62 -22.19 -6.17
N MET A 271 -19.64 -21.29 -6.08
CA MET A 271 -19.72 -19.96 -6.69
C MET A 271 -19.97 -20.13 -8.19
N ALA A 272 -20.94 -19.39 -8.73
CA ALA A 272 -21.30 -19.45 -10.16
C ALA A 272 -21.31 -18.06 -10.81
N ALA A 273 -21.71 -17.03 -10.07
CA ALA A 273 -21.70 -15.64 -10.54
C ALA A 273 -21.76 -14.65 -9.37
N VAL A 274 -21.52 -13.38 -9.66
CA VAL A 274 -21.88 -12.25 -8.78
C VAL A 274 -22.95 -11.40 -9.46
N ALA A 275 -23.91 -10.90 -8.68
CA ALA A 275 -24.85 -9.89 -9.16
C ALA A 275 -24.29 -8.50 -8.90
N VAL A 276 -24.35 -7.63 -9.91
CA VAL A 276 -23.83 -6.26 -9.88
C VAL A 276 -24.99 -5.28 -10.09
N ASN A 277 -25.10 -4.31 -9.19
CA ASN A 277 -26.10 -3.25 -9.20
C ASN A 277 -27.55 -3.76 -9.35
N ASP A 278 -27.84 -4.97 -8.89
CA ASP A 278 -29.15 -5.65 -9.02
C ASP A 278 -29.64 -5.82 -10.47
N ARG A 279 -28.72 -5.74 -11.45
CA ARG A 279 -29.07 -5.66 -12.89
C ARG A 279 -28.31 -6.65 -13.75
N GLN A 280 -27.08 -6.99 -13.38
CA GLN A 280 -26.20 -7.80 -14.22
C GLN A 280 -25.62 -8.95 -13.40
N GLU A 281 -25.63 -10.15 -13.97
CA GLU A 281 -24.80 -11.26 -13.48
C GLU A 281 -23.46 -11.30 -14.23
N ILE A 282 -22.37 -11.47 -13.48
CA ILE A 282 -21.05 -11.77 -14.01
C ILE A 282 -20.69 -13.19 -13.60
N GLU A 283 -20.67 -14.11 -14.57
CA GLU A 283 -20.29 -15.50 -14.34
C GLU A 283 -18.84 -15.60 -13.87
N THR A 284 -18.65 -16.28 -12.74
CA THR A 284 -17.34 -16.54 -12.17
C THR A 284 -17.41 -17.69 -11.18
N ASP A 285 -16.33 -18.49 -11.12
CA ASP A 285 -16.19 -19.54 -10.12
C ASP A 285 -15.25 -19.12 -8.98
N CYS A 286 -14.66 -17.92 -9.06
CA CYS A 286 -13.66 -17.43 -8.10
C CYS A 286 -13.83 -15.94 -7.81
N VAL A 287 -14.03 -15.62 -6.54
CA VAL A 287 -14.20 -14.25 -6.05
C VAL A 287 -13.14 -13.93 -5.00
N ILE A 288 -12.51 -12.76 -5.10
CA ILE A 288 -11.66 -12.18 -4.07
C ILE A 288 -12.41 -11.01 -3.43
N LEU A 289 -12.76 -11.15 -2.15
CA LEU A 289 -13.38 -10.08 -1.35
C LEU A 289 -12.30 -9.16 -0.76
N ALA A 290 -12.10 -7.99 -1.38
CA ALA A 290 -11.18 -6.94 -0.95
C ALA A 290 -11.95 -5.64 -0.58
N ILE A 291 -13.10 -5.80 0.08
CA ILE A 291 -14.13 -4.79 0.29
C ILE A 291 -13.85 -3.76 1.41
N GLY A 292 -12.73 -3.91 2.12
CA GLY A 292 -12.43 -3.10 3.31
C GLY A 292 -13.38 -3.41 4.48
N GLN A 293 -13.23 -2.67 5.58
CA GLN A 293 -13.98 -2.93 6.82
C GLN A 293 -15.30 -2.15 6.96
N SER A 294 -15.66 -1.35 5.96
CA SER A 294 -16.80 -0.42 6.03
C SER A 294 -17.98 -0.84 5.15
N ALA A 295 -17.86 -1.96 4.43
CA ALA A 295 -18.92 -2.51 3.58
C ALA A 295 -19.95 -3.30 4.41
N ASP A 296 -20.60 -2.63 5.36
CA ASP A 296 -21.57 -3.22 6.28
C ASP A 296 -22.72 -3.93 5.57
N ASP A 297 -23.16 -3.39 4.43
CA ASP A 297 -24.15 -3.99 3.54
C ASP A 297 -23.67 -5.34 3.00
N THR A 298 -22.44 -5.41 2.47
CA THR A 298 -21.86 -6.66 2.00
C THR A 298 -21.63 -7.67 3.12
N TYR A 299 -21.22 -7.24 4.32
CA TYR A 299 -21.11 -8.14 5.47
C TYR A 299 -22.47 -8.75 5.87
N ARG A 300 -23.55 -7.97 5.87
CA ARG A 300 -24.90 -8.50 6.14
C ARG A 300 -25.31 -9.54 5.10
N LEU A 301 -25.11 -9.24 3.82
CA LEU A 301 -25.37 -10.17 2.71
C LEU A 301 -24.58 -11.48 2.87
N LEU A 302 -23.29 -11.41 3.17
CA LEU A 302 -22.46 -12.61 3.38
C LEU A 302 -23.01 -13.47 4.52
N ARG A 303 -23.48 -12.85 5.61
CA ARG A 303 -24.11 -13.55 6.73
C ARG A 303 -25.39 -14.26 6.31
N GLU A 304 -26.24 -13.56 5.56
CA GLU A 304 -27.51 -14.10 5.04
C GLU A 304 -27.27 -15.26 4.07
N ARG A 305 -26.16 -15.23 3.34
CA ARG A 305 -25.68 -16.33 2.48
C ARG A 305 -24.97 -17.46 3.24
N GLY A 306 -24.93 -17.41 4.57
CA GLY A 306 -24.38 -18.48 5.41
C GLY A 306 -22.84 -18.51 5.47
N VAL A 307 -22.16 -17.43 5.07
CA VAL A 307 -20.70 -17.33 5.19
C VAL A 307 -20.33 -17.17 6.66
N SER A 308 -19.45 -18.05 7.14
CA SER A 308 -18.97 -18.00 8.53
C SER A 308 -18.22 -16.70 8.81
N MET A 309 -18.56 -16.04 9.92
CA MET A 309 -17.94 -14.80 10.36
C MET A 309 -17.85 -14.78 11.88
N GLU A 310 -16.73 -14.24 12.38
CA GLU A 310 -16.45 -14.14 13.81
C GLU A 310 -16.22 -12.67 14.20
N PRO A 311 -16.76 -12.22 15.35
CA PRO A 311 -16.44 -10.89 15.88
C PRO A 311 -14.94 -10.73 16.14
N LYS A 312 -14.37 -9.64 15.65
CA LYS A 312 -12.96 -9.30 15.88
C LYS A 312 -12.86 -8.02 16.71
N PRO A 313 -12.16 -8.02 17.86
CA PRO A 313 -11.91 -6.79 18.63
C PRO A 313 -11.21 -5.73 17.78
N PHE A 314 -11.60 -4.47 17.99
CA PHE A 314 -11.03 -3.30 17.34
C PHE A 314 -10.91 -2.14 18.34
N ALA A 315 -10.13 -1.12 17.99
CA ALA A 315 -9.96 0.07 18.79
C ALA A 315 -10.80 1.23 18.26
N MET A 316 -11.26 2.08 19.18
CA MET A 316 -11.98 3.31 18.89
C MET A 316 -11.49 4.42 19.80
N GLY A 317 -11.71 5.67 19.39
CA GLY A 317 -11.28 6.83 20.15
C GLY A 317 -11.59 8.13 19.41
N LEU A 318 -10.78 9.14 19.69
CA LEU A 318 -10.86 10.48 19.10
C LEU A 318 -9.57 10.81 18.37
N ARG A 319 -9.62 11.80 17.47
CA ARG A 319 -8.43 12.43 16.93
C ARG A 319 -8.01 13.58 17.84
N ALA A 320 -6.73 13.64 18.18
CA ALA A 320 -6.14 14.77 18.91
C ALA A 320 -5.21 15.55 17.99
N GLU A 321 -5.26 16.89 18.04
CA GLU A 321 -4.38 17.79 17.29
C GLU A 321 -3.49 18.60 18.23
N HIS A 322 -2.22 18.74 17.84
CA HIS A 322 -1.25 19.59 18.53
C HIS A 322 -0.49 20.41 17.48
N PRO A 323 0.00 21.62 17.80
CA PRO A 323 0.91 22.33 16.91
C PRO A 323 2.10 21.44 16.55
N GLN A 324 2.42 21.30 15.26
CA GLN A 324 3.54 20.47 14.81
C GLN A 324 4.87 20.96 15.38
N GLU A 325 5.00 22.27 15.59
CA GLU A 325 6.17 22.88 16.25
C GLU A 325 6.38 22.38 17.68
N LEU A 326 5.30 22.19 18.45
CA LEU A 326 5.37 21.63 19.80
C LEU A 326 5.93 20.21 19.77
N ILE A 327 5.45 19.38 18.84
CA ILE A 327 5.93 18.00 18.68
C ILE A 327 7.40 18.01 18.21
N ASN A 328 7.76 18.89 17.27
CA ASN A 328 9.15 19.06 16.82
C ASN A 328 10.08 19.44 17.97
N ALA A 329 9.72 20.45 18.77
CA ALA A 329 10.48 20.87 19.94
C ALA A 329 10.62 19.73 20.97
N THR A 330 9.55 18.97 21.19
CA THR A 330 9.55 17.85 22.14
C THR A 330 10.43 16.69 21.69
N GLN A 331 10.44 16.36 20.40
CA GLN A 331 11.19 15.23 19.86
C GLN A 331 12.64 15.57 19.56
N TYR A 332 12.89 16.76 18.98
CA TYR A 332 14.20 17.16 18.48
C TYR A 332 14.93 18.17 19.38
N GLY A 333 14.26 18.77 20.36
CA GLY A 333 14.85 19.76 21.26
C GLY A 333 15.41 20.95 20.48
N ARG A 334 16.67 21.32 20.75
CA ARG A 334 17.37 22.42 20.06
C ARG A 334 17.54 22.23 18.54
N TRP A 335 17.34 21.01 18.04
CA TRP A 335 17.42 20.71 16.60
C TRP A 335 16.07 20.88 15.88
N ALA A 336 15.01 21.25 16.60
CA ALA A 336 13.73 21.56 15.98
C ALA A 336 13.91 22.66 14.91
N GLY A 337 13.36 22.42 13.72
CA GLY A 337 13.50 23.32 12.57
C GLY A 337 14.74 23.08 11.69
N HIS A 338 15.61 22.11 12.03
CA HIS A 338 16.71 21.74 11.14
C HIS A 338 16.16 21.27 9.78
N PRO A 339 16.64 21.78 8.64
CA PRO A 339 16.02 21.56 7.31
C PRO A 339 16.05 20.10 6.85
N LEU A 340 16.97 19.31 7.38
CA LEU A 340 17.08 17.86 7.09
C LEU A 340 16.28 16.97 8.04
N LEU A 341 15.62 17.53 9.07
CA LEU A 341 14.73 16.77 9.94
C LEU A 341 13.31 16.84 9.39
N PRO A 342 12.63 15.69 9.22
CA PRO A 342 11.22 15.70 8.82
C PRO A 342 10.36 16.20 9.99
N PRO A 343 9.11 16.61 9.72
CA PRO A 343 8.11 16.82 10.76
C PRO A 343 8.03 15.63 11.73
N ALA A 344 8.06 15.93 13.03
CA ALA A 344 8.32 14.94 14.05
C ALA A 344 7.17 13.95 14.27
N GLU A 345 7.61 12.69 14.36
CA GLU A 345 7.04 11.46 14.91
C GLU A 345 6.59 11.40 16.37
N TYR A 346 5.45 10.78 16.72
CA TYR A 346 5.26 10.19 18.05
C TYR A 346 4.43 8.91 18.01
N PHE A 347 4.68 8.04 19.00
CA PHE A 347 3.85 6.91 19.35
C PHE A 347 3.84 6.77 20.87
N VAL A 348 2.66 6.84 21.48
CA VAL A 348 2.48 6.78 22.94
C VAL A 348 1.51 5.67 23.27
N THR A 349 1.76 4.98 24.38
CA THR A 349 0.90 3.94 24.96
C THR A 349 0.79 4.19 26.46
N ALA A 350 -0.38 3.99 27.03
CA ALA A 350 -0.58 3.96 28.48
C ALA A 350 -1.54 2.83 28.86
N ALA A 351 -1.19 2.10 29.91
CA ALA A 351 -2.09 1.16 30.56
C ALA A 351 -2.96 1.93 31.57
N LEU A 352 -4.25 1.63 31.56
CA LEU A 352 -5.25 2.18 32.47
C LEU A 352 -5.74 1.03 33.35
N GLU A 353 -5.00 0.79 34.44
CA GLU A 353 -5.17 -0.39 35.30
C GLU A 353 -6.57 -0.47 35.91
N GLU A 354 -7.11 0.66 36.37
CA GLU A 354 -8.45 0.72 36.98
C GLU A 354 -9.58 0.32 36.02
N GLN A 355 -9.37 0.48 34.71
CA GLN A 355 -10.36 0.20 33.67
C GLN A 355 -10.09 -1.10 32.90
N ASP A 356 -8.98 -1.79 33.19
CA ASP A 356 -8.46 -2.92 32.39
C ASP A 356 -8.41 -2.58 30.89
N ARG A 357 -7.89 -1.39 30.58
CA ARG A 357 -7.76 -0.89 29.20
C ARG A 357 -6.34 -0.42 28.91
N SER A 358 -6.03 -0.36 27.63
CA SER A 358 -4.82 0.30 27.13
C SER A 358 -5.23 1.35 26.11
N VAL A 359 -4.65 2.54 26.23
CA VAL A 359 -4.77 3.61 25.24
C VAL A 359 -3.48 3.74 24.47
N TYR A 360 -3.58 4.03 23.19
CA TYR A 360 -2.42 4.22 22.34
C TYR A 360 -2.74 5.17 21.19
N THR A 361 -1.71 5.86 20.72
CA THR A 361 -1.82 6.72 19.53
C THR A 361 -1.84 5.86 18.27
N PHE A 362 -2.74 6.14 17.34
CA PHE A 362 -2.88 5.38 16.10
C PHE A 362 -2.81 6.32 14.89
N CYS A 363 -2.32 5.83 13.74
CA CYS A 363 -2.30 6.60 12.48
C CYS A 363 -1.82 8.06 12.63
N MET A 364 -0.72 8.29 13.36
CA MET A 364 -0.18 9.64 13.59
C MET A 364 0.25 10.27 12.26
N CYS A 365 -0.30 11.44 11.92
CA CYS A 365 -0.09 12.20 10.71
C CYS A 365 0.64 13.51 11.05
N PRO A 366 1.97 13.58 10.88
CA PRO A 366 2.72 14.78 11.15
C PRO A 366 2.46 15.82 10.05
N GLY A 367 2.35 17.09 10.45
CA GLY A 367 2.00 18.22 9.60
C GLY A 367 0.81 17.90 8.69
N GLY A 368 -0.19 17.27 9.29
CA GLY A 368 -1.38 16.76 8.63
C GLY A 368 -2.63 17.52 9.05
N GLN A 369 -3.77 16.88 8.82
CA GLN A 369 -5.08 17.38 9.19
C GLN A 369 -5.99 16.22 9.60
N VAL A 370 -6.87 16.48 10.56
CA VAL A 370 -8.01 15.59 10.84
C VAL A 370 -9.04 15.75 9.72
N ILE A 371 -9.59 14.63 9.26
CA ILE A 371 -10.56 14.59 8.16
C ILE A 371 -11.85 13.90 8.54
N GLY A 372 -12.96 14.42 8.01
CA GLY A 372 -14.26 13.74 8.04
C GLY A 372 -14.26 12.55 7.07
N CYS A 373 -14.57 11.37 7.58
CA CYS A 373 -14.55 10.10 6.84
C CYS A 373 -15.90 9.38 6.87
N SER A 374 -16.97 10.11 7.13
CA SER A 374 -18.31 9.55 7.14
C SER A 374 -18.65 8.93 5.79
N ALA A 375 -19.19 7.71 5.82
CA ALA A 375 -19.75 7.03 4.65
C ALA A 375 -21.27 6.83 4.77
N PHE A 376 -21.85 7.18 5.92
CA PHE A 376 -23.26 6.95 6.23
C PHE A 376 -23.94 8.26 6.66
N PRO A 377 -25.11 8.60 6.10
CA PRO A 377 -25.88 9.76 6.53
C PRO A 377 -26.14 9.74 8.05
N GLY A 378 -26.05 10.91 8.68
CA GLY A 378 -26.28 11.07 10.13
C GLY A 378 -25.17 10.50 11.03
N ARG A 379 -24.03 10.07 10.48
CA ARG A 379 -22.88 9.58 11.26
C ARG A 379 -21.67 10.48 11.07
N VAL A 380 -20.86 10.61 12.12
CA VAL A 380 -19.56 11.30 12.09
C VAL A 380 -18.46 10.29 12.34
N ILE A 381 -17.53 10.19 11.39
CA ILE A 381 -16.33 9.36 11.49
C ILE A 381 -15.13 10.26 11.21
N THR A 382 -14.08 10.16 12.01
CA THR A 382 -12.84 10.92 11.79
C THR A 382 -11.68 10.00 11.43
N ASN A 383 -10.74 10.54 10.66
CA ASN A 383 -9.43 9.95 10.42
C ASN A 383 -8.42 11.10 10.25
N GLY A 384 -7.25 10.82 9.70
CA GLY A 384 -6.17 11.79 9.56
C GLY A 384 -5.39 11.53 8.28
N MET A 385 -4.91 12.61 7.67
CA MET A 385 -4.07 12.54 6.49
C MET A 385 -2.99 13.60 6.51
N SER A 386 -1.90 13.35 5.77
CA SER A 386 -0.89 14.35 5.45
C SER A 386 -0.60 14.33 3.95
N ASN A 387 -0.21 15.48 3.41
CA ASN A 387 0.39 15.55 2.08
C ASN A 387 1.84 15.07 2.13
N ALA A 388 2.45 14.85 0.97
CA ALA A 388 3.83 14.36 0.86
C ALA A 388 4.85 15.28 1.55
N ALA A 389 4.61 16.59 1.55
CA ALA A 389 5.47 17.55 2.24
C ALA A 389 5.31 17.55 3.77
N ARG A 390 4.20 17.00 4.31
CA ARG A 390 3.86 17.08 5.74
C ARG A 390 3.99 18.51 6.30
N GLY A 391 3.60 19.50 5.50
CA GLY A 391 3.80 20.93 5.81
C GLY A 391 2.64 21.60 6.54
N GLY A 392 1.66 20.84 7.04
CA GLY A 392 0.55 21.39 7.82
C GLY A 392 0.97 21.89 9.20
N VAL A 393 0.12 22.73 9.78
CA VAL A 393 0.37 23.36 11.09
C VAL A 393 0.23 22.38 12.26
N PHE A 394 -0.56 21.31 12.09
CA PHE A 394 -0.89 20.38 13.16
C PHE A 394 -0.29 18.98 12.96
N ALA A 395 0.16 18.38 14.05
CA ALA A 395 0.32 16.94 14.18
C ALA A 395 -1.00 16.36 14.70
N ASN A 396 -1.47 15.24 14.14
CA ASN A 396 -2.65 14.54 14.67
C ASN A 396 -2.43 13.04 14.82
N SER A 397 -3.07 12.41 15.80
CA SER A 397 -3.12 10.94 15.98
C SER A 397 -4.50 10.50 16.41
#